data_AF-A0A6A6Y1X4-F1
#
_entry.id   AF-A0A6A6Y1X4-F1
#
_cell.length_a   1.000
_cell.length_b   1.000
_cell.length_c   1.000
_cell.angle_alpha   90.00
_cell.angle_beta   90.00
_cell.angle_gamma   90.00
#
_symmetry.space_group_name_H-M   'P 1'
#
loop_
_entity.id
_entity.type
_entity.pdbx_description
1 polymer ?
#
loop_
_entity_poly.entity_id
_entity_poly.type
_entity_poly.pdbx_seq_one_letter_code
_entity_poly.pdbx_strand_id
1 'polypeptide(L)'
;MELDALPSLQLSPMSFRRASALPLEVATGSCTLPPHARSRRPLTAFSLKLQHRTTPPKIHRFPSKMDAMEAAFAELDLMEKKMYTEVAKKHGIDRTTLSRRYRGITKSKAEAYNSQKLLSPGKTKALIKYINNLSERGLPPTHQMIRNLAQDLAGRMPGIHWVSRWVHSNSKRLKSAYLLPINKERKRANSALYYSLYFKLLSRKRD
;
A
#
# COMPACT_ATOMS: atom_id res chain seq x y z
N MET A 1 -39.78 10.16 47.43
CA MET A 1 -40.90 10.85 46.75
C MET A 1 -40.25 12.04 46.08
N GLU A 2 -40.02 12.10 44.78
CA GLU A 2 -40.76 11.53 43.67
C GLU A 2 -39.87 10.86 42.62
N LEU A 3 -40.46 9.84 42.01
CA LEU A 3 -40.03 9.14 40.81
C LEU A 3 -40.73 9.83 39.64
N ASP A 4 -39.99 10.59 38.82
CA ASP A 4 -40.50 11.00 37.51
C ASP A 4 -39.87 10.15 36.42
N ALA A 5 -40.77 9.53 35.68
CA ALA A 5 -40.54 8.43 34.78
C ALA A 5 -40.84 8.85 33.32
N LEU A 6 -40.03 8.27 32.42
CA LEU A 6 -40.31 7.94 31.01
C LEU A 6 -40.14 9.06 29.94
N PRO A 7 -39.82 8.72 28.65
CA PRO A 7 -40.05 7.43 28.02
C PRO A 7 -38.87 6.74 27.33
N SER A 8 -38.90 5.43 27.51
CA SER A 8 -38.18 4.37 26.81
C SER A 8 -38.44 4.42 25.30
N LEU A 9 -37.39 4.65 24.51
CA LEU A 9 -37.42 4.39 23.07
C LEU A 9 -37.44 2.88 22.83
N GLN A 10 -38.64 2.37 22.60
CA GLN A 10 -38.90 1.02 22.12
C GLN A 10 -38.31 0.85 20.70
N LEU A 11 -37.15 0.20 20.61
CA LEU A 11 -36.66 -0.36 19.35
C LEU A 11 -37.45 -1.63 19.05
N SER A 12 -38.36 -1.55 18.08
CA SER A 12 -39.07 -2.72 17.56
C SER A 12 -38.07 -3.74 16.98
N PRO A 13 -38.24 -5.05 17.24
CA PRO A 13 -37.38 -6.08 16.67
C PRO A 13 -37.64 -6.23 15.18
N MET A 14 -36.63 -5.94 14.36
CA MET A 14 -36.60 -6.29 12.94
C MET A 14 -36.74 -7.81 12.78
N SER A 15 -37.86 -8.22 12.19
CA SER A 15 -38.19 -9.60 11.88
C SER A 15 -37.12 -10.24 10.99
N PHE A 16 -36.48 -11.28 11.50
CA PHE A 16 -35.57 -12.16 10.78
C PHE A 16 -36.40 -13.02 9.80
N ARG A 17 -36.44 -12.66 8.51
CA ARG A 17 -37.02 -13.54 7.49
C ARG A 17 -36.11 -14.76 7.33
N ARG A 18 -36.60 -15.89 7.85
CA ARG A 18 -36.08 -17.23 7.66
C ARG A 18 -36.05 -17.54 6.16
N ALA A 19 -34.86 -17.60 5.56
CA ALA A 19 -34.70 -18.14 4.22
C ALA A 19 -35.11 -19.62 4.27
N SER A 20 -36.17 -19.96 3.54
CA SER A 20 -36.61 -21.33 3.32
C SER A 20 -35.53 -22.09 2.57
N ALA A 21 -35.00 -23.14 3.19
CA ALA A 21 -34.19 -24.15 2.53
C ALA A 21 -35.05 -24.89 1.50
N LEU A 22 -34.69 -24.81 0.23
CA LEU A 22 -35.14 -25.72 -0.80
C LEU A 22 -34.01 -26.73 -1.08
N PRO A 23 -34.32 -28.04 -1.13
CA PRO A 23 -33.33 -29.08 -1.38
C PRO A 23 -32.93 -29.08 -2.87
N LEU A 24 -31.63 -28.99 -3.14
CA LEU A 24 -31.08 -29.33 -4.44
C LEU A 24 -30.80 -30.83 -4.50
N GLU A 25 -31.67 -31.49 -5.24
CA GLU A 25 -31.60 -32.87 -5.71
C GLU A 25 -30.21 -33.27 -6.19
N VAL A 26 -29.77 -34.44 -5.72
CA VAL A 26 -28.52 -35.10 -6.04
C VAL A 26 -28.70 -35.83 -7.37
N ALA A 27 -28.22 -35.24 -8.47
CA ALA A 27 -28.15 -35.93 -9.74
C ALA A 27 -26.92 -36.87 -9.77
N THR A 28 -27.14 -38.14 -9.42
CA THR A 28 -26.19 -39.23 -9.68
C THR A 28 -26.16 -39.55 -11.17
N GLY A 29 -25.33 -38.83 -11.93
CA GLY A 29 -24.99 -39.17 -13.32
C GLY A 29 -23.86 -40.19 -13.37
N SER A 30 -24.21 -41.47 -13.45
CA SER A 30 -23.29 -42.57 -13.77
C SER A 30 -22.82 -42.44 -15.23
N CYS A 31 -21.59 -41.98 -15.46
CA CYS A 31 -20.96 -42.00 -16.77
C CYS A 31 -20.18 -43.31 -16.95
N THR A 32 -20.83 -44.28 -17.59
CA THR A 32 -20.23 -45.52 -18.05
C THR A 32 -19.25 -45.21 -19.20
N LEU A 33 -17.96 -45.47 -18.99
CA LEU A 33 -16.91 -45.41 -20.02
C LEU A 33 -16.96 -46.67 -20.90
N PRO A 34 -17.01 -46.56 -22.24
CA PRO A 34 -16.70 -47.66 -23.13
C PRO A 34 -15.18 -47.80 -23.33
N PRO A 35 -14.61 -49.02 -23.31
CA PRO A 35 -13.21 -49.26 -23.62
C PRO A 35 -12.98 -49.43 -25.13
N HIS A 36 -11.70 -49.38 -25.50
CA HIS A 36 -11.08 -49.73 -26.79
C HIS A 36 -10.76 -48.56 -27.73
N ALA A 37 -9.49 -48.16 -27.76
CA ALA A 37 -8.52 -48.73 -28.72
C ALA A 37 -7.19 -47.95 -28.62
N ARG A 38 -6.20 -48.54 -27.95
CA ARG A 38 -4.84 -48.01 -27.88
C ARG A 38 -4.12 -48.31 -29.20
N SER A 39 -4.20 -47.40 -30.18
CA SER A 39 -3.25 -47.42 -31.29
C SER A 39 -1.92 -46.86 -30.79
N ARG A 40 -0.94 -47.74 -30.55
CA ARG A 40 0.45 -47.36 -30.30
C ARG A 40 1.03 -46.92 -31.64
N ARG A 41 1.13 -45.60 -31.87
CA ARG A 41 1.98 -45.06 -32.94
C ARG A 41 3.44 -45.12 -32.48
N PRO A 42 4.37 -45.63 -33.28
CA PRO A 42 5.78 -45.73 -32.91
C PRO A 42 6.40 -44.34 -32.78
N LEU A 43 7.20 -44.16 -31.72
CA LEU A 43 8.02 -42.99 -31.48
C LEU A 43 9.16 -42.97 -32.51
N THR A 44 8.92 -42.42 -33.69
CA THR A 44 10.01 -41.99 -34.56
C THR A 44 10.57 -40.70 -34.01
N ALA A 45 11.84 -40.77 -33.61
CA ALA A 45 12.60 -39.69 -33.01
C ALA A 45 12.81 -38.54 -34.01
N PHE A 46 11.85 -37.61 -34.07
CA PHE A 46 12.10 -36.30 -34.66
C PHE A 46 12.73 -35.41 -33.59
N SER A 47 14.06 -35.49 -33.51
CA SER A 47 14.88 -34.61 -32.67
C SER A 47 14.83 -33.20 -33.26
N LEU A 48 13.77 -32.46 -32.95
CA LEU A 48 13.75 -31.01 -33.11
C LEU A 48 14.76 -30.46 -32.11
N LYS A 49 16.00 -30.22 -32.58
CA LYS A 49 16.89 -29.26 -31.95
C LYS A 49 16.16 -27.93 -31.91
N LEU A 50 15.41 -27.67 -30.84
CA LEU A 50 15.12 -26.31 -30.42
C LEU A 50 16.46 -25.71 -30.00
N GLN A 51 17.22 -25.24 -31.00
CA GLN A 51 18.20 -24.20 -30.76
C GLN A 51 17.39 -22.96 -30.36
N HIS A 52 17.09 -22.83 -29.08
CA HIS A 52 16.76 -21.53 -28.53
C HIS A 52 18.02 -20.68 -28.73
N ARG A 53 18.09 -19.95 -29.85
CA ARG A 53 19.00 -18.80 -29.95
C ARG A 53 18.46 -17.78 -28.96
N THR A 54 18.85 -17.89 -27.70
CA THR A 54 18.63 -16.87 -26.69
C THR A 54 19.61 -15.73 -26.95
N THR A 55 19.49 -15.06 -28.09
CA THR A 55 19.99 -13.69 -28.18
C THR A 55 19.11 -12.87 -27.26
N PRO A 56 19.63 -12.27 -26.17
CA PRO A 56 18.81 -11.39 -25.35
C PRO A 56 18.23 -10.33 -26.28
N PRO A 57 16.92 -10.02 -26.19
CA PRO A 57 16.35 -9.00 -27.04
C PRO A 57 17.18 -7.73 -26.87
N LYS A 58 17.59 -7.11 -27.98
CA LYS A 58 18.19 -5.77 -27.94
C LYS A 58 17.14 -4.87 -27.29
N ILE A 59 17.30 -4.61 -26.00
CA ILE A 59 16.49 -3.61 -25.30
C ILE A 59 16.95 -2.30 -25.90
N HIS A 60 16.19 -1.79 -26.88
CA HIS A 60 16.31 -0.40 -27.30
C HIS A 60 15.88 0.45 -26.11
N ARG A 61 16.87 0.82 -25.30
CA ARG A 61 16.67 1.73 -24.17
C ARG A 61 16.42 3.11 -24.77
N PHE A 62 15.16 3.42 -25.07
CA PHE A 62 14.78 4.78 -25.38
C PHE A 62 15.11 5.62 -24.15
N PRO A 63 15.93 6.67 -24.27
CA PRO A 63 16.28 7.51 -23.13
C PRO A 63 14.99 8.07 -22.54
N SER A 64 14.83 7.92 -21.23
CA SER A 64 13.70 8.53 -20.54
C SER A 64 13.78 10.04 -20.78
N LYS A 65 12.64 10.70 -20.97
CA LYS A 65 12.58 12.17 -21.13
C LYS A 65 13.26 12.93 -19.99
N MET A 66 13.46 12.27 -18.83
CA MET A 66 14.22 12.78 -17.70
C MET A 66 15.73 12.76 -17.98
N ASP A 67 16.26 11.63 -18.47
CA ASP A 67 17.67 11.43 -18.81
C ASP A 67 18.14 12.41 -19.92
N ALA A 68 17.32 12.60 -20.96
CA ALA A 68 17.60 13.57 -22.03
C ALA A 68 17.63 15.02 -21.50
N MET A 69 16.80 15.33 -20.50
CA MET A 69 16.76 16.65 -19.90
C MET A 69 18.01 16.94 -19.06
N GLU A 70 18.45 15.95 -18.29
CA GLU A 70 19.66 16.03 -17.46
C GLU A 70 20.92 16.17 -18.35
N ALA A 71 21.01 15.40 -19.44
CA ALA A 71 22.07 15.54 -20.43
C ALA A 71 22.08 16.93 -21.07
N ALA A 72 20.91 17.46 -21.43
CA ALA A 72 20.78 18.82 -21.96
C ALA A 72 21.20 19.91 -20.96
N PHE A 73 20.95 19.72 -19.67
CA PHE A 73 21.42 20.66 -18.63
C PHE A 73 22.94 20.61 -18.48
N ALA A 74 23.54 19.43 -18.46
CA ALA A 74 25.00 19.27 -18.39
C ALA A 74 25.71 19.96 -19.56
N GLU A 75 25.18 19.84 -20.78
CA GLU A 75 25.72 20.56 -21.94
C GLU A 75 25.59 22.07 -21.81
N LEU A 76 24.45 22.58 -21.31
CA LEU A 76 24.24 24.02 -21.12
C LEU A 76 25.15 24.62 -20.04
N ASP A 77 25.53 23.84 -19.03
CA ASP A 77 26.43 24.28 -17.96
C ASP A 77 27.89 24.34 -18.41
N LEU A 78 28.28 23.56 -19.42
CA LEU A 78 29.62 23.59 -20.03
C LEU A 78 29.79 24.75 -21.03
N MET A 79 28.68 25.29 -21.56
CA MET A 79 28.71 26.38 -22.53
C MET A 79 28.76 27.75 -21.84
N GLU A 80 29.73 28.58 -22.23
CA GLU A 80 29.83 29.98 -21.78
C GLU A 80 28.61 30.81 -22.22
N LYS A 81 28.12 30.56 -23.45
CA LYS A 81 26.88 31.15 -23.98
C LYS A 81 25.78 30.11 -24.09
N LYS A 82 24.67 30.32 -23.38
CA LYS A 82 23.55 29.38 -23.29
C LYS A 82 22.74 29.32 -24.59
N MET A 83 23.11 28.41 -25.50
CA MET A 83 22.42 28.21 -26.78
C MET A 83 21.33 27.13 -26.69
N TYR A 84 20.17 27.50 -26.14
CA TYR A 84 19.05 26.57 -25.91
C TYR A 84 18.53 25.87 -27.17
N THR A 85 18.60 26.51 -28.33
CA THR A 85 18.09 25.97 -29.61
C THR A 85 18.90 24.79 -30.12
N GLU A 86 20.23 24.83 -29.98
CA GLU A 86 21.10 23.79 -30.49
C GLU A 86 21.05 22.55 -29.61
N VAL A 87 21.14 22.74 -28.29
CA VAL A 87 21.00 21.67 -27.30
C VAL A 87 19.63 21.01 -27.40
N ALA A 88 18.55 21.80 -27.52
CA ALA A 88 17.21 21.26 -27.70
C ALA A 88 17.09 20.33 -28.92
N LYS A 89 17.68 20.73 -30.07
CA LYS A 89 17.70 19.90 -31.28
C LYS A 89 18.52 18.62 -31.11
N LYS A 90 19.69 18.69 -30.48
CA LYS A 90 20.55 17.53 -30.22
C LYS A 90 19.86 16.48 -29.35
N HIS A 91 19.13 16.92 -28.32
CA HIS A 91 18.44 16.04 -27.37
C HIS A 91 16.99 15.70 -27.73
N GLY A 92 16.45 16.26 -28.83
CA GLY A 92 15.06 16.05 -29.24
C GLY A 92 14.03 16.63 -28.27
N ILE A 93 14.38 17.70 -27.54
CA ILE A 93 13.52 18.37 -26.56
C ILE A 93 13.01 19.68 -27.15
N ASP A 94 11.77 20.05 -26.84
CA ASP A 94 11.28 21.38 -27.20
C ASP A 94 12.11 22.50 -26.51
N ARG A 95 12.56 23.48 -27.29
CA ARG A 95 13.42 24.58 -26.82
C ARG A 95 12.76 25.41 -25.71
N THR A 96 11.45 25.62 -25.77
CA THR A 96 10.75 26.40 -24.73
C THR A 96 10.70 25.64 -23.41
N THR A 97 10.48 24.33 -23.48
CA THR A 97 10.48 23.41 -22.34
C THR A 97 11.87 23.35 -21.68
N LEU A 98 12.93 23.23 -22.49
CA LEU A 98 14.32 23.23 -22.02
C LEU A 98 14.64 24.54 -21.26
N SER A 99 14.36 25.68 -21.89
CA SER A 99 14.59 26.99 -21.30
C SER A 99 13.81 27.21 -20.00
N ARG A 100 12.51 26.86 -19.96
CA ARG A 100 11.66 27.06 -18.77
C ARG A 100 12.12 26.22 -17.59
N ARG A 101 12.46 24.95 -17.82
CA ARG A 101 12.95 24.07 -16.75
C ARG A 101 14.35 24.45 -16.28
N TYR A 102 15.26 24.81 -17.19
CA TYR A 102 16.62 25.25 -16.82
C TYR A 102 16.59 26.52 -15.95
N ARG A 103 15.67 27.45 -16.25
CA ARG A 103 15.44 28.67 -15.44
C ARG A 103 14.65 28.42 -14.15
N GLY A 104 14.25 27.18 -13.86
CA GLY A 104 13.47 26.83 -12.66
C GLY A 104 11.99 27.24 -12.71
N ILE A 105 11.48 27.74 -13.84
CA ILE A 105 10.07 28.14 -14.00
C ILE A 105 9.15 26.90 -13.93
N THR A 106 9.59 25.79 -14.50
CA THR A 106 8.86 24.53 -14.49
C THR A 106 9.66 23.46 -13.76
N LYS A 107 9.05 22.82 -12.76
CA LYS A 107 9.65 21.71 -12.02
C LYS A 107 9.36 20.38 -12.70
N SER A 108 10.19 19.38 -12.40
CA SER A 108 9.87 18.01 -12.81
C SER A 108 8.58 17.55 -12.11
N LYS A 109 7.83 16.62 -12.72
CA LYS A 109 6.60 16.08 -12.12
C LYS A 109 6.88 15.46 -10.75
N ALA A 110 7.98 14.73 -10.61
CA ALA A 110 8.39 14.11 -9.36
C ALA A 110 8.71 15.15 -8.27
N GLU A 111 9.43 16.20 -8.64
CA GLU A 111 9.77 17.30 -7.73
C GLU A 111 8.53 18.10 -7.30
N ALA A 112 7.62 18.38 -8.24
CA ALA A 112 6.34 19.02 -7.95
C ALA A 112 5.55 18.19 -6.92
N TYR A 113 5.39 16.89 -7.13
CA TYR A 113 4.74 16.02 -6.13
C TYR A 113 5.47 16.02 -4.79
N ASN A 114 6.80 15.98 -4.78
CA ASN A 114 7.56 15.98 -3.55
C ASN A 114 7.41 17.31 -2.79
N SER A 115 7.29 18.44 -3.49
CA SER A 115 7.05 19.75 -2.89
C SER A 115 5.65 19.91 -2.30
N GLN A 116 4.66 19.21 -2.86
CA GLN A 116 3.28 19.21 -2.35
C GLN A 116 3.09 18.29 -1.13
N LYS A 117 3.96 17.29 -0.95
CA LYS A 117 3.86 16.36 0.18
C LYS A 117 4.08 17.09 1.50
N LEU A 118 3.41 16.59 2.54
CA LEU A 118 3.62 17.04 3.91
C LEU A 118 5.07 16.83 4.38
N LEU A 119 5.62 15.66 4.06
CA LEU A 119 6.96 15.27 4.47
C LEU A 119 7.86 15.17 3.24
N SER A 120 9.04 15.78 3.35
CA SER A 120 10.15 15.57 2.42
C SER A 120 10.48 14.06 2.31
N PRO A 121 10.96 13.57 1.15
CA PRO A 121 11.37 12.17 0.99
C PRO A 121 12.38 11.72 2.05
N GLY A 122 13.28 12.60 2.50
CA GLY A 122 14.23 12.30 3.59
C GLY A 122 13.52 12.05 4.92
N LYS A 123 12.64 12.97 5.34
CA LYS A 123 11.83 12.85 6.57
C LYS A 123 10.94 11.60 6.53
N THR A 124 10.34 11.32 5.37
CA THR A 124 9.53 10.11 5.16
C THR A 124 10.35 8.84 5.35
N LYS A 125 11.59 8.78 4.84
CA LYS A 125 12.49 7.64 5.05
C LYS A 125 12.84 7.47 6.53
N ALA A 126 13.16 8.56 7.23
CA ALA A 126 13.46 8.53 8.66
C ALA A 126 12.27 8.03 9.49
N LEU A 127 11.06 8.54 9.21
CA LEU A 127 9.83 8.13 9.89
C LEU A 127 9.53 6.63 9.70
N ILE A 128 9.73 6.11 8.48
CA ILE A 128 9.55 4.67 8.21
C ILE A 128 10.58 3.83 8.97
N LYS A 129 11.85 4.25 9.00
CA LYS A 129 12.90 3.56 9.76
C LYS A 129 12.53 3.50 11.24
N TYR A 130 12.04 4.61 11.79
CA TYR A 130 11.60 4.69 13.18
C TYR A 130 10.41 3.77 13.47
N ILE A 131 9.37 3.79 12.64
CA ILE A 131 8.19 2.91 12.79
C ILE A 131 8.60 1.44 12.70
N ASN A 132 9.48 1.07 11.77
CA ASN A 132 9.96 -0.30 11.65
C ASN A 132 10.77 -0.74 12.88
N ASN A 133 11.63 0.12 13.42
CA ASN A 133 12.38 -0.16 14.65
C ASN A 133 11.46 -0.34 15.87
N LEU A 134 10.44 0.50 16.01
CA LEU A 134 9.42 0.35 17.04
C LEU A 134 8.64 -0.96 16.92
N SER A 135 8.32 -1.35 15.68
CA SER A 135 7.62 -2.59 15.39
C SER A 135 8.47 -3.82 15.71
N GLU A 136 9.77 -3.77 15.43
CA GLU A 136 10.74 -4.81 15.81
C GLU A 136 10.85 -4.99 17.33
N ARG A 137 10.66 -3.90 18.09
CA ARG A 137 10.61 -3.93 19.56
C ARG A 137 9.26 -4.39 20.13
N GLY A 138 8.30 -4.76 19.28
CA GLY A 138 6.96 -5.18 19.72
C GLY A 138 6.05 -4.02 20.18
N LEU A 139 6.38 -2.79 19.79
CA LEU A 139 5.64 -1.57 20.13
C LEU A 139 5.18 -0.83 18.87
N PRO A 140 4.23 -1.37 18.09
CA PRO A 140 3.76 -0.70 16.89
C PRO A 140 3.12 0.66 17.25
N PRO A 141 3.56 1.78 16.63
CA PRO A 141 3.04 3.10 16.93
C PRO A 141 1.59 3.25 16.45
N THR A 142 0.76 3.91 17.26
CA THR A 142 -0.65 4.17 16.93
C THR A 142 -0.77 5.24 15.84
N HIS A 143 -1.87 5.24 15.07
CA HIS A 143 -2.18 6.28 14.08
C HIS A 143 -2.01 7.72 14.62
N GLN A 144 -2.47 7.98 15.85
CA GLN A 144 -2.34 9.29 16.48
C GLN A 144 -0.88 9.66 16.77
N MET A 145 -0.07 8.70 17.22
CA MET A 145 1.36 8.92 17.46
C MET A 145 2.08 9.29 16.15
N ILE A 146 1.78 8.61 15.05
CA ILE A 146 2.36 8.93 13.73
C ILE A 146 1.94 10.32 13.27
N ARG A 147 0.70 10.72 13.55
CA ARG A 147 0.22 12.08 13.25
C ARG A 147 1.00 13.14 14.03
N ASN A 148 1.24 12.91 15.32
CA ASN A 148 2.03 13.82 16.16
C ASN A 148 3.49 13.89 15.67
N LEU A 149 4.12 12.75 15.41
CA LEU A 149 5.48 12.73 14.85
C LEU A 149 5.57 13.45 13.50
N ALA A 150 4.55 13.30 12.65
CA ALA A 150 4.49 14.02 11.38
C ALA A 150 4.28 15.52 11.57
N GLN A 151 3.52 15.94 12.60
CA GLN A 151 3.40 17.34 12.98
C GLN A 151 4.74 17.90 13.41
N ASP A 152 5.47 17.20 14.29
CA ASP A 152 6.79 17.64 14.77
C ASP A 152 7.79 17.77 13.61
N LEU A 153 7.77 16.82 12.68
CA LEU A 153 8.62 16.84 11.50
C LEU A 153 8.24 17.91 10.48
N ALA A 154 6.96 18.25 10.35
CA ALA A 154 6.46 19.17 9.32
C ALA A 154 6.22 20.61 9.82
N GLY A 155 6.17 20.83 11.13
CA GLY A 155 5.78 22.10 11.76
C GLY A 155 4.31 22.48 11.54
N ARG A 156 3.47 21.56 11.03
CA ARG A 156 2.05 21.81 10.74
C ARG A 156 1.22 20.56 10.97
N MET A 157 -0.02 20.75 11.42
CA MET A 157 -0.92 19.65 11.74
C MET A 157 -1.31 18.86 10.48
N PRO A 158 -1.06 17.54 10.40
CA PRO A 158 -1.54 16.72 9.31
C PRO A 158 -3.06 16.59 9.33
N GLY A 159 -3.69 16.52 8.15
CA GLY A 159 -5.13 16.25 8.03
C GLY A 159 -5.53 14.88 8.60
N ILE A 160 -6.82 14.71 8.94
CA ILE A 160 -7.31 13.53 9.68
C ILE A 160 -7.04 12.20 8.95
N HIS A 161 -7.15 12.19 7.61
CA HIS A 161 -6.90 11.02 6.76
C HIS A 161 -5.46 10.92 6.26
N TRP A 162 -4.58 11.84 6.65
CA TRP A 162 -3.21 11.87 6.17
C TRP A 162 -2.47 10.58 6.53
N VAL A 163 -2.59 10.10 7.76
CA VAL A 163 -1.91 8.87 8.23
C VAL A 163 -2.36 7.66 7.41
N SER A 164 -3.67 7.48 7.20
CA SER A 164 -4.20 6.37 6.40
C SER A 164 -3.65 6.37 4.97
N ARG A 165 -3.68 7.53 4.30
CA ARG A 165 -3.11 7.69 2.94
C ARG A 165 -1.60 7.47 2.91
N TRP A 166 -0.89 7.99 3.91
CA TRP A 166 0.55 7.88 4.02
C TRP A 166 0.98 6.42 4.21
N VAL A 167 0.29 5.67 5.08
CA VAL A 167 0.52 4.24 5.28
C VAL A 167 0.27 3.48 3.99
N HIS A 168 -0.87 3.71 3.33
CA HIS A 168 -1.21 3.02 2.09
C HIS A 168 -0.14 3.25 1.01
N SER A 169 0.30 4.50 0.84
CA SER A 169 1.36 4.87 -0.09
C SER A 169 2.73 4.26 0.24
N ASN A 170 3.00 3.93 1.50
CA ASN A 170 4.29 3.38 1.96
C ASN A 170 4.20 1.92 2.42
N SER A 171 3.11 1.23 2.11
CA SER A 171 2.82 -0.15 2.51
C SER A 171 3.95 -1.12 2.19
N LYS A 172 4.56 -1.02 1.00
CA LYS A 172 5.69 -1.85 0.55
C LYS A 172 6.95 -1.72 1.43
N ARG A 173 7.09 -0.61 2.15
CA ARG A 173 8.29 -0.27 2.93
C ARG A 173 8.09 -0.42 4.44
N LEU A 174 6.83 -0.53 4.87
CA LEU A 174 6.45 -0.76 6.25
C LEU A 174 6.44 -2.27 6.51
N LYS A 175 7.13 -2.71 7.56
CA LYS A 175 7.06 -4.10 8.02
C LYS A 175 5.67 -4.28 8.65
N SER A 176 4.86 -5.14 8.07
CA SER A 176 3.39 -5.24 8.17
C SER A 176 2.76 -5.47 9.56
N ALA A 177 3.51 -5.38 10.67
CA ALA A 177 2.99 -5.45 12.04
C ALA A 177 2.18 -4.20 12.45
N TYR A 178 2.16 -3.18 11.61
CA TYR A 178 1.57 -1.86 11.82
C TYR A 178 0.09 -1.83 12.28
N LEU A 179 -0.70 -2.86 12.00
CA LEU A 179 -2.15 -2.88 12.30
C LEU A 179 -2.62 -4.15 12.99
N LEU A 180 -1.72 -5.01 13.47
CA LEU A 180 -2.18 -6.20 14.15
C LEU A 180 -2.77 -5.83 15.53
N PRO A 181 -3.96 -6.37 15.85
CA PRO A 181 -4.77 -6.04 17.02
C PRO A 181 -4.16 -6.46 18.36
N ILE A 182 -2.84 -6.57 18.51
CA ILE A 182 -2.19 -6.86 19.81
C ILE A 182 -2.68 -5.86 20.86
N ASN A 183 -2.81 -4.57 20.51
CA ASN A 183 -3.35 -3.58 21.44
C ASN A 183 -4.87 -3.71 21.66
N LYS A 184 -5.63 -4.22 20.68
CA LYS A 184 -7.07 -4.47 20.85
C LYS A 184 -7.31 -5.67 21.75
N GLU A 185 -6.52 -6.73 21.60
CA GLU A 185 -6.53 -7.91 22.46
C GLU A 185 -6.03 -7.59 23.86
N ARG A 186 -4.92 -6.83 24.01
CA ARG A 186 -4.47 -6.32 25.32
C ARG A 186 -5.52 -5.42 25.98
N LYS A 187 -6.16 -4.51 25.22
CA LYS A 187 -7.25 -3.67 25.75
C LYS A 187 -8.47 -4.49 26.16
N ARG A 188 -8.77 -5.57 25.44
CA ARG A 188 -9.86 -6.52 25.79
C ARG A 188 -9.51 -7.35 27.02
N ALA A 189 -8.25 -7.78 27.16
CA ALA A 189 -7.75 -8.51 28.31
C ALA A 189 -7.70 -7.63 29.56
N ASN A 190 -7.24 -6.38 29.43
CA ASN A 190 -7.25 -5.37 30.49
C ASN A 190 -8.62 -4.67 30.60
N SER A 191 -9.73 -5.41 30.49
CA SER A 191 -11.05 -4.80 30.69
C SER A 191 -11.38 -4.72 32.17
N ALA A 192 -11.89 -3.56 32.61
CA ALA A 192 -12.32 -3.35 33.99
C ALA A 192 -13.37 -4.37 34.45
N LEU A 193 -14.24 -4.82 33.52
CA LEU A 193 -15.23 -5.84 33.78
C LEU A 193 -14.59 -7.18 34.20
N TYR A 194 -13.57 -7.67 33.49
CA TYR A 194 -12.91 -8.92 33.86
C TYR A 194 -12.24 -8.83 35.23
N TYR A 195 -11.63 -7.69 35.56
CA TYR A 195 -11.07 -7.47 36.89
C TYR A 195 -12.15 -7.43 37.98
N SER A 196 -13.25 -6.71 37.76
CA SER A 196 -14.35 -6.66 38.73
C SER A 196 -14.97 -8.04 38.99
N LEU A 197 -15.11 -8.85 37.94
CA LEU A 197 -15.64 -10.20 38.03
C LEU A 197 -14.68 -11.11 38.80
N TYR A 198 -13.39 -11.03 38.50
CA TYR A 198 -12.34 -11.78 39.18
C TYR A 198 -12.32 -11.49 40.69
N PHE A 199 -12.30 -10.21 41.08
CA PHE A 199 -12.31 -9.83 42.49
C PHE A 199 -13.60 -10.23 43.21
N LYS A 200 -14.76 -10.13 42.55
CA LYS A 200 -16.05 -10.59 43.09
C LYS A 200 -16.06 -12.10 43.36
N LEU A 201 -15.48 -12.90 42.46
CA LEU A 201 -15.32 -14.35 42.65
C LEU A 201 -14.35 -14.68 43.79
N LEU A 202 -13.26 -13.92 43.91
CA LEU A 202 -12.30 -14.06 45.01
C LEU A 202 -12.95 -13.78 46.37
N SER A 203 -13.75 -12.71 46.49
CA SER A 203 -14.47 -12.39 47.73
C SER A 203 -15.39 -13.54 48.13
N ARG A 204 -16.14 -14.10 47.19
CA ARG A 204 -17.09 -15.20 47.44
C ARG A 204 -16.43 -16.53 47.87
N LYS A 205 -15.14 -16.74 47.58
CA LYS A 205 -14.42 -17.96 47.97
C LYS A 205 -13.81 -17.87 49.37
N ARG A 206 -13.69 -16.66 49.92
CA ARG A 206 -13.07 -16.41 51.23
C ARG A 206 -14.08 -16.50 52.38
N ASP A 207 -15.37 -16.48 52.07
CA ASP A 207 -16.48 -16.80 52.96
C ASP A 207 -16.80 -18.31 52.88
#